data_AF-A0A1W0E7W8-F1
#
_entry.id   AF-A0A1W0E7W8-F1
#
_cell.length_a   1.000
_cell.length_b   1.000
_cell.length_c   1.000
_cell.angle_alpha   90.00
_cell.angle_beta   90.00
_cell.angle_gamma   90.00
#
_symmetry.space_group_name_H-M   'P 1'
#
loop_
_entity.id
_entity.type
_entity.pdbx_description
1 polymer ?
#
loop_
_entity_poly.entity_id
_entity_poly.type
_entity_poly.pdbx_seq_one_letter_code
_entity_poly.pdbx_strand_id
1 'polypeptide(L)'
;MNKKEKSLLAAVVVGVGVAVFKYFTDRPKKQSIKSLFYLNDFSSISKNFSKEEIEREILKIYKEEINLDDKFKAILFLTMIEGIESLEKYNQMAQETLEEYVKQSSKKFLRINKKKKTGRNIYRENFYDLIEATCEPSSLKADIKLGIEECLNGNFKKGQDIFLSSTNSDKNTFVSLVICYFSDELEKLDKSAHKRHVKNALKDDKFLFLKSYIMDKNNMYKEQIDLLNSIEPQNELQENLRLQHLLINLIKTSDIENKNVNLVNEMIESFLSKKHETTNTVLNIIGISIEWSIINENIDFVKKISDMYLQGDIDTYVDCRLYVFTYLIVNFVEKLSEKNKQNFNFMHLNTDKVEILRKGIENNETYYKLYVYLGGETKDISVYKKALDICITKNEFINIMRILLVTETQNKILQSNK
;
A
#
# COMPACT_ATOMS: atom_id res chain seq x y z
N MET A 1 -20.09 66.44 52.77
CA MET A 1 -19.23 66.23 51.58
C MET A 1 -19.31 67.43 50.67
N ASN A 2 -18.18 68.12 50.48
CA ASN A 2 -18.07 69.30 49.63
C ASN A 2 -17.97 68.89 48.13
N LYS A 3 -18.26 69.80 47.19
CA LYS A 3 -18.42 69.46 45.75
C LYS A 3 -17.17 68.78 45.14
N LYS A 4 -15.97 69.15 45.61
CA LYS A 4 -14.69 68.53 45.24
C LYS A 4 -14.58 67.07 45.70
N GLU A 5 -15.06 66.74 46.90
CA GLU A 5 -15.01 65.37 47.44
C GLU A 5 -15.95 64.43 46.68
N LYS A 6 -17.14 64.91 46.28
CA LYS A 6 -18.06 64.14 45.41
C LYS A 6 -17.45 63.88 44.03
N SER A 7 -16.77 64.86 43.45
CA SER A 7 -16.10 64.72 42.16
C SER A 7 -14.90 63.76 42.24
N LEU A 8 -14.15 63.79 43.34
CA LEU A 8 -13.04 62.87 43.57
C LEU A 8 -13.54 61.43 43.76
N LEU A 9 -14.59 61.24 44.54
CA LEU A 9 -15.21 59.92 44.75
C LEU A 9 -15.77 59.37 43.43
N ALA A 10 -16.44 60.20 42.63
CA ALA A 10 -16.93 59.80 41.31
C ALA A 10 -15.79 59.43 40.34
N ALA A 11 -14.68 60.19 40.34
CA ALA A 11 -13.51 59.89 39.53
C ALA A 11 -12.82 58.58 39.96
N VAL A 12 -12.76 58.30 41.27
CA VAL A 12 -12.23 57.03 41.79
C VAL A 12 -13.14 55.87 41.43
N VAL A 13 -14.47 56.02 41.55
CA VAL A 13 -15.43 54.97 41.18
C VAL A 13 -15.39 54.68 39.67
N VAL A 14 -15.28 55.72 38.84
CA VAL A 14 -15.12 55.54 37.38
C VAL A 14 -13.75 54.93 37.05
N GLY A 15 -12.68 55.36 37.72
CA GLY A 15 -11.33 54.81 37.53
C GLY A 15 -11.24 53.33 37.92
N VAL A 16 -11.84 52.94 39.06
CA VAL A 16 -11.95 51.55 39.50
C VAL A 16 -12.86 50.76 38.56
N GLY A 17 -13.98 51.34 38.12
CA GLY A 17 -14.89 50.70 37.16
C GLY A 17 -14.21 50.39 35.82
N VAL A 18 -13.43 51.33 35.28
CA VAL A 18 -12.66 51.15 34.04
C VAL A 18 -11.52 50.15 34.24
N ALA A 19 -10.81 50.19 35.37
CA ALA A 19 -9.74 49.23 35.66
C ALA A 19 -10.28 47.80 35.83
N VAL A 20 -11.44 47.63 36.49
CA VAL A 20 -12.11 46.34 36.65
C VAL A 20 -12.64 45.83 35.31
N PHE A 21 -13.30 46.68 34.52
CA PHE A 21 -13.77 46.32 33.18
C PHE A 21 -12.60 45.88 32.29
N LYS A 22 -11.49 46.63 32.31
CA LYS A 22 -10.27 46.32 31.56
C LYS A 22 -9.61 45.02 32.03
N TYR A 23 -9.57 44.78 33.35
CA TYR A 23 -9.07 43.54 33.94
C TYR A 23 -9.90 42.30 33.54
N PHE A 24 -11.21 42.45 33.34
CA PHE A 24 -12.06 41.35 32.87
C PHE A 24 -12.06 41.16 31.35
N THR A 25 -11.77 42.20 30.56
CA THR A 25 -11.63 42.10 29.10
C THR A 25 -10.24 41.66 28.63
N ASP A 26 -9.19 41.95 29.40
CA ASP A 26 -7.79 41.63 29.07
C ASP A 26 -7.34 40.26 29.62
N ARG A 27 -8.23 39.46 30.22
CA ARG A 27 -7.93 38.05 30.47
C ARG A 27 -7.86 37.35 29.11
N PRO A 28 -6.72 36.70 28.75
CA PRO A 28 -6.67 35.92 27.54
C PRO A 28 -7.77 34.85 27.64
N LYS A 29 -8.80 34.95 26.79
CA LYS A 29 -9.84 33.92 26.71
C LYS A 29 -9.11 32.61 26.41
N LYS A 30 -9.23 31.62 27.30
CA LYS A 30 -8.73 30.27 27.05
C LYS A 30 -9.26 29.85 25.68
N GLN A 31 -8.36 29.72 24.71
CA GLN A 31 -8.76 29.38 23.34
C GLN A 31 -9.49 28.03 23.39
N SER A 32 -10.59 27.89 22.66
CA SER A 32 -11.33 26.64 22.64
C SER A 32 -10.54 25.54 21.92
N ILE A 33 -10.79 24.28 22.26
CA ILE A 33 -10.21 23.12 21.55
C ILE A 33 -10.45 23.24 20.04
N LYS A 34 -11.67 23.67 19.64
CA LYS A 34 -12.00 23.93 18.23
C LYS A 34 -11.07 24.96 17.59
N SER A 35 -10.80 26.08 18.27
CA SER A 35 -9.89 27.12 17.77
C SER A 35 -8.46 26.59 17.64
N LEU A 36 -7.97 25.89 18.67
CA LEU A 36 -6.61 25.33 18.68
C LEU A 36 -6.44 24.24 17.61
N PHE A 37 -7.48 23.44 17.36
CA PHE A 37 -7.46 22.39 16.35
C PHE A 37 -7.22 22.94 14.94
N TYR A 38 -7.95 23.98 14.55
CA TYR A 38 -7.75 24.61 13.22
C TYR A 38 -6.46 25.42 13.13
N LEU A 39 -5.88 25.81 14.26
CA LEU A 39 -4.52 26.37 14.33
C LEU A 39 -3.43 25.30 14.29
N ASN A 40 -3.79 24.01 14.30
CA ASN A 40 -2.89 22.86 14.44
C ASN A 40 -2.06 22.88 15.74
N ASP A 41 -2.55 23.52 16.80
CA ASP A 41 -1.89 23.59 18.11
C ASP A 41 -2.32 22.40 18.99
N PHE A 42 -1.94 21.19 18.59
CA PHE A 42 -2.34 19.96 19.28
C PHE A 42 -1.65 19.79 20.63
N SER A 43 -0.43 20.30 20.77
CA SER A 43 0.29 20.38 22.05
C SER A 43 -0.51 21.16 23.10
N SER A 44 -1.02 22.35 22.75
CA SER A 44 -1.86 23.11 23.68
C SER A 44 -3.17 22.41 23.99
N ILE A 45 -3.76 21.66 23.05
CA ILE A 45 -4.95 20.85 23.31
C ILE A 45 -4.62 19.75 24.33
N SER A 46 -3.56 18.97 24.11
CA SER A 46 -3.16 17.87 24.99
C SER A 46 -2.70 18.33 26.37
N LYS A 47 -2.08 19.50 26.50
CA LYS A 47 -1.57 20.03 27.78
C LYS A 47 -2.62 20.72 28.64
N ASN A 48 -3.60 21.38 28.03
CA ASN A 48 -4.47 22.32 28.74
C ASN A 48 -5.91 21.82 28.97
N PHE A 49 -6.26 20.63 28.50
CA PHE A 49 -7.61 20.08 28.55
C PHE A 49 -7.61 18.63 29.05
N SER A 50 -8.70 18.22 29.71
CA SER A 50 -8.85 16.83 30.14
C SER A 50 -9.10 15.91 28.94
N LYS A 51 -8.81 14.62 29.08
CA LYS A 51 -9.00 13.65 27.98
C LYS A 51 -10.46 13.59 27.54
N GLU A 52 -11.39 13.65 28.48
CA GLU A 52 -12.83 13.64 28.24
C GLU A 52 -13.27 14.91 27.50
N GLU A 53 -12.69 16.07 27.84
CA GLU A 53 -12.93 17.33 27.13
C GLU A 53 -12.43 17.24 25.68
N ILE A 54 -11.23 16.71 25.48
CA ILE A 54 -10.64 16.54 24.15
C ILE A 54 -11.47 15.57 23.31
N GLU A 55 -11.78 14.40 23.84
CA GLU A 55 -12.58 13.38 23.16
C GLU A 55 -13.94 13.93 22.71
N ARG A 56 -14.65 14.62 23.62
CA ARG A 56 -15.96 15.22 23.31
C ARG A 56 -15.88 16.27 22.21
N GLU A 57 -14.96 17.22 22.33
CA GLU A 57 -14.88 18.34 21.37
C GLU A 57 -14.32 17.92 20.01
N ILE A 58 -13.34 17.02 19.98
CA ILE A 58 -12.79 16.52 18.70
C ILE A 58 -13.79 15.62 17.99
N LEU A 59 -14.56 14.78 18.70
CA LEU A 59 -15.65 14.01 18.08
C LEU A 59 -16.75 14.91 17.52
N LYS A 60 -17.01 16.05 18.17
CA LYS A 60 -17.92 17.06 17.65
C LYS A 60 -17.39 17.64 16.33
N ILE A 61 -16.11 18.00 16.26
CA ILE A 61 -15.47 18.45 15.01
C ILE A 61 -15.60 17.37 13.94
N TYR A 62 -15.24 16.12 14.24
CA TYR A 62 -15.33 15.00 13.29
C TYR A 62 -16.74 14.84 12.69
N LYS A 63 -17.79 14.95 13.51
CA LYS A 63 -19.19 14.80 13.07
C LYS A 63 -19.68 15.99 12.23
N GLU A 64 -19.25 17.21 12.59
CA GLU A 64 -19.70 18.46 11.96
C GLU A 64 -18.91 18.82 10.70
N GLU A 65 -17.67 18.34 10.58
CA GLU A 65 -16.76 18.75 9.51
C GLU A 65 -17.15 18.17 8.14
N ILE A 66 -17.02 18.96 7.08
CA ILE A 66 -17.27 18.53 5.70
C ILE A 66 -15.94 18.21 5.02
N ASN A 67 -14.87 18.92 5.38
CA ASN A 67 -13.54 18.69 4.85
C ASN A 67 -12.98 17.34 5.33
N LEU A 68 -12.72 16.42 4.39
CA LEU A 68 -12.20 15.09 4.73
C LEU A 68 -10.78 15.11 5.34
N ASP A 69 -9.96 16.12 5.03
CA ASP A 69 -8.63 16.28 5.63
C ASP A 69 -8.76 16.60 7.13
N ASP A 70 -9.62 17.56 7.47
CA ASP A 70 -9.87 17.96 8.86
C ASP A 70 -10.62 16.86 9.64
N LYS A 71 -11.54 16.12 8.99
CA LYS A 71 -12.14 14.92 9.58
C LYS A 71 -11.10 13.85 9.91
N PHE A 72 -10.24 13.51 8.96
CA PHE A 72 -9.20 12.51 9.15
C PHE A 72 -8.21 12.93 10.23
N LYS A 73 -7.79 14.20 10.23
CA LYS A 73 -6.94 14.80 11.26
C LYS A 73 -7.56 14.76 12.65
N ALA A 74 -8.86 15.07 12.77
CA ALA A 74 -9.58 15.01 14.04
C ALA A 74 -9.57 13.61 14.63
N ILE A 75 -9.95 12.59 13.84
CA ILE A 75 -10.02 11.22 14.33
C ILE A 75 -8.62 10.62 14.57
N LEU A 76 -7.64 10.92 13.72
CA LEU A 76 -6.26 10.48 13.91
C LEU A 76 -5.65 11.10 15.18
N PHE A 77 -5.93 12.37 15.48
CA PHE A 77 -5.49 12.99 16.71
C PHE A 77 -5.98 12.23 17.95
N LEU A 78 -7.24 11.77 17.97
CA LEU A 78 -7.76 10.95 19.07
C LEU A 78 -7.01 9.62 19.23
N THR A 79 -6.61 8.98 18.13
CA THR A 79 -5.83 7.73 18.20
C THR A 79 -4.43 7.91 18.78
N MET A 80 -3.94 9.16 18.83
CA MET A 80 -2.60 9.50 19.32
C MET A 80 -2.58 9.99 20.77
N ILE A 81 -3.73 10.09 21.44
CA ILE A 81 -3.81 10.49 22.86
C ILE A 81 -3.72 9.23 23.74
N GLU A 82 -2.68 9.17 24.57
CA GLU A 82 -2.48 8.04 25.49
C GLU A 82 -3.61 7.91 26.52
N GLY A 83 -4.10 6.69 26.72
CA GLY A 83 -5.08 6.35 27.76
C GLY A 83 -6.53 6.75 27.45
N ILE A 84 -6.90 6.86 26.18
CA ILE A 84 -8.30 6.86 25.74
C ILE A 84 -8.78 5.40 25.62
N GLU A 85 -9.86 5.04 26.33
CA GLU A 85 -10.35 3.65 26.46
C GLU A 85 -11.00 3.09 25.16
N SER A 86 -11.35 3.95 24.20
CA SER A 86 -12.04 3.58 22.95
C SER A 86 -11.12 3.55 21.71
N LEU A 87 -9.85 3.17 21.87
CA LEU A 87 -8.85 3.25 20.79
C LEU A 87 -9.22 2.43 19.54
N GLU A 88 -9.74 1.20 19.71
CA GLU A 88 -10.15 0.34 18.60
C GLU A 88 -11.22 1.01 17.71
N LYS A 89 -12.22 1.62 18.34
CA LYS A 89 -13.28 2.36 17.65
C LYS A 89 -12.71 3.53 16.84
N TYR A 90 -11.78 4.29 17.41
CA TYR A 90 -11.18 5.44 16.72
C TYR A 90 -10.25 5.02 15.58
N ASN A 91 -9.52 3.91 15.75
CA ASN A 91 -8.76 3.31 14.65
C ASN A 91 -9.66 2.90 13.48
N GLN A 92 -10.81 2.27 13.77
CA GLN A 92 -11.78 1.91 12.73
C GLN A 92 -12.33 3.16 12.02
N MET A 93 -12.74 4.18 12.77
CA MET A 93 -13.25 5.43 12.20
C MET A 93 -12.19 6.17 11.35
N ALA A 94 -10.93 6.17 11.79
CA ALA A 94 -9.81 6.72 11.04
C ALA A 94 -9.59 5.97 9.73
N GLN A 95 -9.65 4.63 9.77
CA GLN A 95 -9.57 3.79 8.59
C GLN A 95 -10.71 4.09 7.61
N GLU A 96 -11.96 4.14 8.06
CA GLU A 96 -13.12 4.44 7.19
C GLU A 96 -13.00 5.82 6.52
N THR A 97 -12.56 6.83 7.27
CA THR A 97 -12.38 8.20 6.76
C THR A 97 -11.23 8.27 5.74
N LEU A 98 -10.12 7.58 6.02
CA LEU A 98 -8.99 7.45 5.10
C LEU A 98 -9.43 6.80 3.77
N GLU A 99 -10.21 5.73 3.84
CA GLU A 99 -10.73 5.05 2.65
C GLU A 99 -11.66 5.95 1.83
N GLU A 100 -12.50 6.76 2.48
CA GLU A 100 -13.32 7.75 1.78
C GLU A 100 -12.46 8.79 1.05
N TYR A 101 -11.46 9.35 1.73
CA TYR A 101 -10.54 10.33 1.16
C TYR A 101 -9.81 9.77 -0.07
N VAL A 102 -9.25 8.57 0.07
CA VAL A 102 -8.48 7.90 -0.99
C VAL A 102 -9.40 7.52 -2.16
N LYS A 103 -10.66 7.15 -1.92
CA LYS A 103 -11.67 6.90 -2.96
C LYS A 103 -12.03 8.17 -3.74
N GLN A 104 -12.07 9.34 -3.10
CA GLN A 104 -12.29 10.60 -3.81
C GLN A 104 -11.05 11.01 -4.63
N SER A 105 -9.85 10.84 -4.07
CA SER A 105 -8.58 11.18 -4.72
C SER A 105 -8.24 10.26 -5.90
N SER A 106 -8.49 8.95 -5.78
CA SER A 106 -8.27 7.97 -6.86
C SER A 106 -9.15 8.21 -8.09
N LYS A 107 -10.37 8.76 -7.92
CA LYS A 107 -11.20 9.20 -9.06
C LYS A 107 -10.53 10.32 -9.88
N LYS A 108 -9.68 11.14 -9.26
CA LYS A 108 -8.91 12.20 -9.93
C LYS A 108 -7.67 11.64 -10.61
N PHE A 109 -7.01 10.65 -10.00
CA PHE A 109 -5.82 9.97 -10.56
C PHE A 109 -6.06 9.40 -11.97
N LEU A 110 -7.18 8.70 -12.19
CA LEU A 110 -7.55 8.13 -13.50
C LEU A 110 -7.66 9.18 -14.62
N ARG A 111 -7.85 10.45 -14.29
CA ARG A 111 -7.91 11.53 -15.29
C ARG A 111 -6.53 12.06 -15.70
N ILE A 112 -5.53 11.91 -14.85
CA ILE A 112 -4.22 12.58 -14.97
C ILE A 112 -3.15 11.65 -15.56
N ASN A 113 -3.18 10.34 -15.29
CA ASN A 113 -2.02 9.48 -15.54
C ASN A 113 -1.86 8.92 -16.97
N LYS A 114 -2.39 9.59 -17.99
CA LYS A 114 -2.33 9.15 -19.40
C LYS A 114 -0.96 9.27 -20.09
N LYS A 115 0.11 9.72 -19.41
CA LYS A 115 1.35 10.17 -20.08
C LYS A 115 2.67 9.51 -19.65
N LYS A 116 2.72 8.60 -18.67
CA LYS A 116 3.98 8.02 -18.18
C LYS A 116 4.16 6.58 -18.68
N LYS A 117 5.24 6.33 -19.45
CA LYS A 117 5.47 5.10 -20.23
C LYS A 117 6.43 4.08 -19.60
N THR A 118 7.15 4.41 -18.52
CA THR A 118 8.39 3.70 -18.16
C THR A 118 8.27 2.57 -17.14
N GLY A 119 7.26 2.53 -16.26
CA GLY A 119 7.05 1.41 -15.32
C GLY A 119 6.35 0.17 -15.90
N ARG A 120 5.99 0.20 -17.19
CA ARG A 120 5.09 -0.79 -17.82
C ARG A 120 5.74 -2.14 -18.14
N ASN A 121 7.07 -2.23 -18.11
CA ASN A 121 7.80 -3.42 -18.55
C ASN A 121 7.64 -4.60 -17.59
N ILE A 122 7.75 -4.39 -16.27
CA ILE A 122 7.59 -5.47 -15.26
C ILE A 122 6.16 -6.05 -15.30
N TYR A 123 5.15 -5.18 -15.44
CA TYR A 123 3.76 -5.60 -15.53
C TYR A 123 3.45 -6.32 -16.85
N ARG A 124 4.09 -5.89 -17.94
CA ARG A 124 4.04 -6.57 -19.23
C ARG A 124 4.65 -7.97 -19.14
N GLU A 125 5.84 -8.11 -18.58
CA GLU A 125 6.53 -9.40 -18.41
C GLU A 125 5.72 -10.36 -17.55
N ASN A 126 5.23 -9.91 -16.38
CA ASN A 126 4.34 -10.72 -15.53
C ASN A 126 3.12 -11.24 -16.28
N PHE A 127 2.47 -10.41 -17.11
CA PHE A 127 1.30 -10.83 -17.87
C PHE A 127 1.67 -11.84 -18.96
N TYR A 128 2.80 -11.68 -19.63
CA TYR A 128 3.26 -12.62 -20.65
C TYR A 128 3.72 -13.95 -20.06
N ASP A 129 4.40 -13.96 -18.91
CA ASP A 129 4.75 -15.19 -18.17
C ASP A 129 3.49 -16.06 -17.93
N LEU A 130 2.37 -15.43 -17.51
CA LEU A 130 1.09 -16.12 -17.27
C LEU A 130 0.47 -16.72 -18.54
N ILE A 131 0.72 -16.12 -19.70
CA ILE A 131 0.21 -16.62 -21.00
C ILE A 131 1.12 -17.72 -21.53
N GLU A 132 2.43 -17.47 -21.55
CA GLU A 132 3.46 -18.35 -22.10
C GLU A 132 3.48 -19.70 -21.39
N ALA A 133 3.16 -19.71 -20.10
CA ALA A 133 2.97 -20.92 -19.33
C ALA A 133 1.92 -21.89 -19.90
N THR A 134 0.99 -21.46 -20.77
CA THR A 134 -0.03 -22.35 -21.37
C THR A 134 -0.06 -22.35 -22.90
N CYS A 135 0.36 -21.27 -23.55
CA CYS A 135 0.53 -21.25 -24.99
C CYS A 135 1.55 -20.19 -25.41
N GLU A 136 2.24 -20.40 -26.52
CA GLU A 136 3.12 -19.36 -27.06
C GLU A 136 2.32 -18.08 -27.35
N PRO A 137 2.80 -16.89 -26.90
CA PRO A 137 2.18 -15.60 -27.22
C PRO A 137 2.04 -15.36 -28.73
N SER A 138 2.89 -16.00 -29.54
CA SER A 138 2.88 -16.00 -31.01
C SER A 138 1.52 -16.44 -31.58
N SER A 139 0.83 -17.37 -30.91
CA SER A 139 -0.44 -17.98 -31.32
C SER A 139 -1.66 -17.05 -31.15
N LEU A 140 -1.53 -15.93 -30.45
CA LEU A 140 -2.62 -14.98 -30.26
C LEU A 140 -2.93 -14.19 -31.54
N LYS A 141 -4.22 -13.95 -31.82
CA LYS A 141 -4.66 -13.11 -32.94
C LYS A 141 -4.15 -11.68 -32.79
N ALA A 142 -3.86 -11.03 -33.93
CA ALA A 142 -3.23 -9.70 -33.97
C ALA A 142 -4.07 -8.59 -33.32
N ASP A 143 -5.40 -8.64 -33.47
CA ASP A 143 -6.34 -7.73 -32.82
C ASP A 143 -6.31 -7.85 -31.30
N ILE A 144 -6.28 -9.08 -30.78
CA ILE A 144 -6.18 -9.34 -29.34
C ILE A 144 -4.82 -8.88 -28.79
N LYS A 145 -3.72 -9.14 -29.51
CA LYS A 145 -2.38 -8.63 -29.15
C LYS A 145 -2.37 -7.10 -29.08
N LEU A 146 -2.99 -6.43 -30.05
CA LEU A 146 -3.11 -4.98 -30.07
C LEU A 146 -3.92 -4.48 -28.86
N GLY A 147 -5.05 -5.11 -28.54
CA GLY A 147 -5.85 -4.75 -27.37
C GLY A 147 -5.10 -4.91 -26.04
N ILE A 148 -4.35 -6.01 -25.89
CA ILE A 148 -3.46 -6.24 -24.74
C ILE A 148 -2.41 -5.13 -24.65
N GLU A 149 -1.75 -4.83 -25.75
CA GLU A 149 -0.71 -3.80 -25.80
C GLU A 149 -1.28 -2.41 -25.46
N GLU A 150 -2.48 -2.07 -25.92
CA GLU A 150 -3.15 -0.84 -25.51
C GLU A 150 -3.42 -0.81 -24.00
N CYS A 151 -3.89 -1.91 -23.40
CA CYS A 151 -4.09 -2.01 -21.95
C CYS A 151 -2.79 -1.91 -21.15
N LEU A 152 -1.74 -2.63 -21.57
CA LEU A 152 -0.40 -2.53 -20.98
C LEU A 152 0.17 -1.11 -21.12
N ASN A 153 -0.22 -0.42 -22.20
CA ASN A 153 0.07 0.99 -22.41
C ASN A 153 -0.90 1.96 -21.69
N GLY A 154 -1.71 1.49 -20.76
CA GLY A 154 -2.63 2.31 -19.97
C GLY A 154 -3.76 2.94 -20.79
N ASN A 155 -3.91 2.58 -22.06
CA ASN A 155 -4.99 3.00 -22.94
C ASN A 155 -6.20 2.07 -22.78
N PHE A 156 -6.64 1.87 -21.53
CA PHE A 156 -7.65 0.89 -21.13
C PHE A 156 -8.96 0.98 -21.93
N LYS A 157 -9.42 2.19 -22.23
CA LYS A 157 -10.61 2.42 -23.06
C LYS A 157 -10.41 1.90 -24.50
N LYS A 158 -9.27 2.20 -25.11
CA LYS A 158 -8.96 1.75 -26.48
C LYS A 158 -8.77 0.23 -26.51
N GLY A 159 -8.10 -0.35 -25.52
CA GLY A 159 -8.00 -1.79 -25.37
C GLY A 159 -9.38 -2.45 -25.24
N GLN A 160 -10.26 -1.89 -24.40
CA GLN A 160 -11.65 -2.33 -24.27
C GLN A 160 -12.42 -2.24 -25.59
N ASP A 161 -12.32 -1.14 -26.32
CA ASP A 161 -12.99 -0.96 -27.62
C ASP A 161 -12.48 -2.00 -28.65
N ILE A 162 -11.18 -2.29 -28.65
CA ILE A 162 -10.60 -3.36 -29.49
C ILE A 162 -11.17 -4.73 -29.11
N PHE A 163 -11.21 -5.07 -27.82
CA PHE A 163 -11.77 -6.33 -27.35
C PHE A 163 -13.26 -6.48 -27.68
N LEU A 164 -14.03 -5.39 -27.62
CA LEU A 164 -15.46 -5.38 -27.93
C LEU A 164 -15.75 -5.41 -29.44
N SER A 165 -14.83 -4.94 -30.27
CA SER A 165 -14.96 -4.92 -31.75
C SER A 165 -14.44 -6.18 -32.43
N SER A 166 -13.70 -7.04 -31.73
CA SER A 166 -13.30 -8.36 -32.24
C SER A 166 -14.53 -9.20 -32.57
N THR A 167 -14.74 -9.52 -33.85
CA THR A 167 -15.99 -10.04 -34.46
C THR A 167 -16.32 -11.51 -34.16
N ASN A 168 -15.85 -12.07 -33.03
CA ASN A 168 -16.15 -13.46 -32.65
C ASN A 168 -17.40 -13.53 -31.76
N SER A 169 -18.37 -14.34 -32.17
CA SER A 169 -19.79 -14.33 -31.75
C SER A 169 -20.09 -14.69 -30.28
N ASP A 170 -19.08 -15.06 -29.50
CA ASP A 170 -19.12 -15.10 -28.05
C ASP A 170 -17.74 -14.71 -27.55
N LYS A 171 -17.65 -13.72 -26.66
CA LYS A 171 -16.39 -13.15 -26.16
C LYS A 171 -15.46 -14.25 -25.66
N ASN A 172 -14.50 -14.63 -26.52
CA ASN A 172 -13.56 -15.73 -26.35
C ASN A 172 -13.09 -15.79 -24.89
N THR A 173 -13.05 -16.97 -24.27
CA THR A 173 -12.63 -17.17 -22.86
C THR A 173 -11.37 -16.35 -22.55
N PHE A 174 -10.43 -16.28 -23.49
CA PHE A 174 -9.23 -15.44 -23.40
C PHE A 174 -9.50 -13.93 -23.32
N VAL A 175 -10.38 -13.37 -24.14
CA VAL A 175 -10.76 -11.94 -24.04
C VAL A 175 -11.41 -11.66 -22.69
N SER A 176 -12.23 -12.58 -22.17
CA SER A 176 -12.78 -12.45 -20.82
C SER A 176 -11.70 -12.53 -19.74
N LEU A 177 -10.68 -13.38 -19.90
CA LEU A 177 -9.51 -13.43 -19.01
C LEU A 177 -8.78 -12.08 -19.00
N VAL A 178 -8.48 -11.51 -20.16
CA VAL A 178 -7.79 -10.22 -20.27
C VAL A 178 -8.61 -9.08 -19.67
N ILE A 179 -9.93 -9.05 -19.91
CA ILE A 179 -10.83 -8.07 -19.31
C ILE A 179 -10.84 -8.18 -17.77
N CYS A 180 -10.88 -9.41 -17.24
CA CYS A 180 -10.81 -9.65 -15.80
C CYS A 180 -9.44 -9.28 -15.21
N TYR A 181 -8.34 -9.51 -15.93
CA TYR A 181 -7.00 -9.12 -15.50
C TYR A 181 -6.88 -7.60 -15.29
N PHE A 182 -7.43 -6.81 -16.22
CA PHE A 182 -7.40 -5.35 -16.17
C PHE A 182 -8.63 -4.71 -15.50
N SER A 183 -9.52 -5.48 -14.85
CA SER A 183 -10.85 -4.98 -14.42
C SER A 183 -10.80 -3.76 -13.48
N ASP A 184 -9.76 -3.64 -12.66
CA ASP A 184 -9.56 -2.52 -11.73
C ASP A 184 -9.28 -1.18 -12.46
N GLU A 185 -8.75 -1.28 -13.68
CA GLU A 185 -8.27 -0.18 -14.51
C GLU A 185 -9.21 0.15 -15.69
N LEU A 186 -10.05 -0.81 -16.11
CA LEU A 186 -11.08 -0.59 -17.13
C LEU A 186 -12.18 0.37 -16.62
N GLU A 187 -12.76 1.17 -17.52
CA GLU A 187 -13.93 2.01 -17.19
C GLU A 187 -15.06 1.13 -16.68
N LYS A 188 -15.68 1.53 -15.55
CA LYS A 188 -16.66 0.76 -14.75
C LYS A 188 -17.41 -0.30 -15.56
N LEU A 189 -16.90 -1.53 -15.50
CA LEU A 189 -17.75 -2.69 -15.73
C LEU A 189 -18.79 -2.68 -14.62
N ASP A 190 -20.07 -2.71 -14.97
CA ASP A 190 -21.08 -2.93 -13.95
C ASP A 190 -20.85 -4.32 -13.32
N LYS A 191 -21.34 -4.51 -12.08
CA LYS A 191 -21.11 -5.75 -11.33
C LYS A 191 -21.62 -7.00 -12.07
N SER A 192 -22.69 -6.87 -12.87
CA SER A 192 -23.27 -7.98 -13.63
C SER A 192 -22.41 -8.36 -14.83
N ALA A 193 -21.83 -7.37 -15.52
CA ALA A 193 -20.88 -7.55 -16.60
C ALA A 193 -19.59 -8.19 -16.10
N HIS A 194 -19.04 -7.72 -14.97
CA HIS A 194 -17.85 -8.32 -14.34
C HIS A 194 -18.08 -9.80 -14.00
N LYS A 195 -19.19 -10.11 -13.31
CA LYS A 195 -19.54 -11.50 -12.99
C LYS A 195 -19.67 -12.39 -14.23
N ARG A 196 -20.22 -11.86 -15.32
CA ARG A 196 -20.32 -12.60 -16.59
C ARG A 196 -18.95 -12.89 -17.19
N HIS A 197 -18.05 -11.91 -17.17
CA HIS A 197 -16.68 -12.09 -17.63
C HIS A 197 -15.90 -13.08 -16.79
N VAL A 198 -16.01 -13.03 -15.45
CA VAL A 198 -15.41 -14.04 -14.56
C VAL A 198 -15.96 -15.43 -14.89
N LYS A 199 -17.29 -15.58 -14.99
CA LYS A 199 -17.89 -16.86 -15.36
C LYS A 199 -17.37 -17.39 -16.70
N ASN A 200 -17.26 -16.53 -17.72
CA ASN A 200 -16.76 -16.92 -19.04
C ASN A 200 -15.25 -17.24 -19.01
N ALA A 201 -14.45 -16.47 -18.29
CA ALA A 201 -13.01 -16.67 -18.13
C ALA A 201 -12.66 -18.04 -17.52
N LEU A 202 -13.54 -18.58 -16.68
CA LEU A 202 -13.34 -19.84 -15.96
C LEU A 202 -13.93 -21.08 -16.67
N LYS A 203 -14.43 -20.95 -17.92
CA LYS A 203 -15.15 -22.05 -18.61
C LYS A 203 -14.27 -23.14 -19.21
N ASP A 204 -13.17 -22.75 -19.87
CA ASP A 204 -12.35 -23.72 -20.63
C ASP A 204 -11.24 -24.30 -19.75
N ASP A 205 -10.34 -25.14 -20.28
CA ASP A 205 -9.17 -25.68 -19.56
C ASP A 205 -7.84 -25.06 -20.01
N LYS A 206 -7.87 -23.87 -20.62
CA LYS A 206 -6.69 -23.13 -21.08
C LYS A 206 -6.31 -21.97 -20.15
N PHE A 207 -5.07 -21.50 -20.22
CA PHE A 207 -4.56 -20.35 -19.46
C PHE A 207 -4.72 -20.51 -17.94
N LEU A 208 -4.33 -21.67 -17.40
CA LEU A 208 -4.63 -22.07 -16.02
C LEU A 208 -4.04 -21.10 -14.98
N PHE A 209 -2.82 -20.59 -15.20
CA PHE A 209 -2.20 -19.60 -14.32
C PHE A 209 -2.89 -18.23 -14.40
N LEU A 210 -3.29 -17.76 -15.58
CA LEU A 210 -4.07 -16.53 -15.71
C LEU A 210 -5.45 -16.65 -15.04
N LYS A 211 -6.09 -17.83 -15.08
CA LYS A 211 -7.30 -18.09 -14.31
C LYS A 211 -7.05 -18.05 -12.81
N SER A 212 -5.99 -18.72 -12.36
CA SER A 212 -5.60 -18.71 -10.95
C SER A 212 -5.42 -17.26 -10.45
N TYR A 213 -4.77 -16.40 -11.25
CA TYR A 213 -4.68 -14.97 -10.95
C TYR A 213 -6.05 -14.28 -10.84
N ILE A 214 -6.99 -14.60 -11.74
CA ILE A 214 -8.34 -14.03 -11.71
C ILE A 214 -9.15 -14.55 -10.51
N MET A 215 -8.97 -15.80 -10.11
CA MET A 215 -9.59 -16.37 -8.92
C MET A 215 -9.11 -15.64 -7.65
N ASP A 216 -7.80 -15.41 -7.51
CA ASP A 216 -7.20 -14.60 -6.43
C ASP A 216 -7.83 -13.20 -6.37
N LYS A 217 -7.89 -12.50 -7.51
CA LYS A 217 -8.51 -11.18 -7.65
C LYS A 217 -9.99 -11.13 -7.22
N ASN A 218 -10.69 -12.26 -7.28
CA ASN A 218 -12.10 -12.36 -6.92
C ASN A 218 -12.33 -13.08 -5.57
N ASN A 219 -11.27 -13.27 -4.76
CA ASN A 219 -11.30 -13.97 -3.47
C ASN A 219 -11.83 -15.42 -3.55
N MET A 220 -11.64 -16.09 -4.69
CA MET A 220 -12.01 -17.49 -4.89
C MET A 220 -10.85 -18.40 -4.49
N TYR A 221 -10.36 -18.25 -3.26
CA TYR A 221 -9.10 -18.86 -2.80
C TYR A 221 -9.15 -20.39 -2.76
N LYS A 222 -10.29 -20.97 -2.37
CA LYS A 222 -10.43 -22.43 -2.32
C LYS A 222 -10.39 -23.05 -3.71
N GLU A 223 -11.17 -22.50 -4.63
CA GLU A 223 -11.19 -22.92 -6.04
C GLU A 223 -9.83 -22.72 -6.72
N GLN A 224 -9.12 -21.64 -6.34
CA GLN A 224 -7.77 -21.39 -6.82
C GLN A 224 -6.79 -22.45 -6.35
N ILE A 225 -6.83 -22.83 -5.07
CA ILE A 225 -5.96 -23.88 -4.51
C ILE A 225 -6.25 -25.23 -5.17
N ASP A 226 -7.53 -25.59 -5.32
CA ASP A 226 -7.94 -26.83 -6.00
C ASP A 226 -7.43 -26.88 -7.44
N LEU A 227 -7.53 -25.76 -8.17
CA LEU A 227 -6.96 -25.62 -9.51
C LEU A 227 -5.43 -25.74 -9.50
N LEU A 228 -4.73 -25.06 -8.60
CA LEU A 228 -3.26 -25.11 -8.52
C LEU A 228 -2.74 -26.49 -8.15
N ASN A 229 -3.51 -27.25 -7.37
CA ASN A 229 -3.18 -28.63 -6.99
C ASN A 229 -3.44 -29.65 -8.10
N SER A 230 -4.30 -29.34 -9.08
CA SER A 230 -4.55 -30.21 -10.24
C SER A 230 -3.60 -29.97 -11.42
N ILE A 231 -2.83 -28.88 -11.40
CA ILE A 231 -1.82 -28.59 -12.42
C ILE A 231 -0.60 -29.47 -12.20
N GLU A 232 -0.27 -30.30 -13.18
CA GLU A 232 1.02 -30.99 -13.31
C GLU A 232 1.97 -30.13 -14.16
N PRO A 233 2.98 -29.46 -13.56
CA PRO A 233 3.89 -28.60 -14.31
C PRO A 233 4.69 -29.38 -15.34
N GLN A 234 4.77 -28.85 -16.56
CA GLN A 234 5.50 -29.46 -17.68
C GLN A 234 6.88 -28.82 -17.90
N ASN A 235 7.14 -27.67 -17.28
CA ASN A 235 8.39 -26.95 -17.37
C ASN A 235 8.64 -26.10 -16.11
N GLU A 236 9.86 -25.57 -15.98
CA GLU A 236 10.28 -24.76 -14.83
C GLU A 236 9.42 -23.49 -14.65
N LEU A 237 9.02 -22.83 -15.75
CA LEU A 237 8.15 -21.65 -15.67
C LEU A 237 6.81 -21.97 -14.99
N GLN A 238 6.18 -23.09 -15.35
CA GLN A 238 4.93 -23.53 -14.72
C GLN A 238 5.11 -23.95 -13.25
N GLU A 239 6.23 -24.61 -12.92
CA GLU A 239 6.56 -24.97 -11.52
C GLU A 239 6.71 -23.70 -10.67
N ASN A 240 7.43 -22.72 -11.20
CA ASN A 240 7.68 -21.44 -10.57
C ASN A 240 6.39 -20.60 -10.41
N LEU A 241 5.54 -20.50 -11.44
CA LEU A 241 4.25 -19.81 -11.33
C LEU A 241 3.29 -20.49 -10.35
N ARG A 242 3.31 -21.83 -10.28
CA ARG A 242 2.53 -22.59 -9.31
C ARG A 242 2.97 -22.28 -7.88
N LEU A 243 4.28 -22.31 -7.62
CA LEU A 243 4.85 -21.93 -6.33
C LEU A 243 4.47 -20.48 -5.96
N GLN A 244 4.64 -19.54 -6.89
CA GLN A 244 4.30 -18.13 -6.69
C GLN A 244 2.84 -17.96 -6.25
N HIS A 245 1.90 -18.59 -6.95
CA HIS A 245 0.48 -18.45 -6.64
C HIS A 245 0.08 -19.13 -5.32
N LEU A 246 0.68 -20.29 -4.99
CA LEU A 246 0.46 -20.95 -3.70
C LEU A 246 1.00 -20.12 -2.53
N LEU A 247 2.19 -19.52 -2.69
CA LEU A 247 2.78 -18.62 -1.70
C LEU A 247 1.91 -17.37 -1.45
N ILE A 248 1.38 -16.75 -2.52
CA ILE A 248 0.46 -15.60 -2.39
C ILE A 248 -0.78 -15.98 -1.58
N ASN A 249 -1.33 -17.17 -1.81
CA ASN A 249 -2.47 -17.68 -1.04
C ASN A 249 -2.11 -17.85 0.45
N LEU A 250 -0.94 -18.40 0.75
CA LEU A 250 -0.42 -18.54 2.12
C LEU A 250 -0.27 -17.22 2.85
N ILE A 251 0.12 -16.15 2.16
CA ILE A 251 0.19 -14.81 2.77
C ILE A 251 -1.21 -14.24 3.03
N LYS A 252 -2.13 -14.41 2.08
CA LYS A 252 -3.45 -13.75 2.13
C LYS A 252 -4.46 -14.44 3.03
N THR A 253 -4.30 -15.73 3.28
CA THR A 253 -5.30 -16.52 4.00
C THR A 253 -4.68 -17.16 5.24
N SER A 254 -5.33 -16.96 6.38
CA SER A 254 -4.95 -17.57 7.66
C SER A 254 -5.42 -19.03 7.79
N ASP A 255 -6.14 -19.54 6.80
CA ASP A 255 -6.98 -20.75 6.88
C ASP A 255 -6.55 -21.79 5.83
N ILE A 256 -5.25 -21.90 5.60
CA ILE A 256 -4.69 -22.91 4.70
C ILE A 256 -4.36 -24.18 5.46
N GLU A 257 -4.87 -25.30 4.95
CA GLU A 257 -4.58 -26.63 5.47
C GLU A 257 -3.06 -26.89 5.53
N ASN A 258 -2.59 -27.48 6.63
CA ASN A 258 -1.18 -27.85 6.84
C ASN A 258 -0.54 -28.58 5.65
N LYS A 259 -1.33 -29.33 4.88
CA LYS A 259 -0.89 -30.03 3.67
C LYS A 259 -0.31 -29.08 2.61
N ASN A 260 -0.91 -27.92 2.40
CA ASN A 260 -0.43 -26.94 1.42
C ASN A 260 0.80 -26.18 1.95
N VAL A 261 0.91 -25.97 3.27
CA VAL A 261 2.12 -25.43 3.90
C VAL A 261 3.31 -26.36 3.66
N ASN A 262 3.13 -27.66 3.88
CA ASN A 262 4.19 -28.65 3.65
C ASN A 262 4.59 -28.71 2.17
N LEU A 263 3.61 -28.75 1.26
CA LEU A 263 3.87 -28.72 -0.17
C LEU A 263 4.68 -27.49 -0.57
N VAL A 264 4.30 -26.31 -0.09
CA VAL A 264 5.03 -25.07 -0.41
C VAL A 264 6.43 -25.11 0.18
N ASN A 265 6.62 -25.59 1.41
CA ASN A 265 7.97 -25.75 1.99
C ASN A 265 8.84 -26.67 1.12
N GLU A 266 8.33 -27.82 0.69
CA GLU A 266 9.04 -28.74 -0.20
C GLU A 266 9.40 -28.08 -1.54
N MET A 267 8.45 -27.36 -2.15
CA MET A 267 8.67 -26.65 -3.40
C MET A 267 9.71 -25.55 -3.25
N ILE A 268 9.74 -24.83 -2.12
CA ILE A 268 10.77 -23.83 -1.91
C ILE A 268 12.13 -24.48 -1.65
N GLU A 269 12.23 -25.52 -0.82
CA GLU A 269 13.51 -26.22 -0.62
C GLU A 269 14.06 -26.74 -1.96
N SER A 270 13.20 -27.28 -2.83
CA SER A 270 13.55 -27.64 -4.20
C SER A 270 14.05 -26.44 -5.01
N PHE A 271 13.35 -25.31 -4.96
CA PHE A 271 13.74 -24.06 -5.61
C PHE A 271 15.12 -23.57 -5.11
N LEU A 272 15.31 -23.44 -3.80
CA LEU A 272 16.57 -22.95 -3.22
C LEU A 272 17.76 -23.89 -3.48
N SER A 273 17.52 -25.16 -3.82
CA SER A 273 18.58 -26.14 -4.12
C SER A 273 19.17 -26.02 -5.53
N LYS A 274 18.57 -25.21 -6.41
CA LYS A 274 18.95 -25.09 -7.81
C LYS A 274 19.53 -23.70 -8.09
N LYS A 275 20.43 -23.64 -9.07
CA LYS A 275 20.84 -22.35 -9.66
C LYS A 275 19.78 -21.90 -10.65
N HIS A 276 19.37 -20.65 -10.57
CA HIS A 276 18.35 -20.09 -11.44
C HIS A 276 18.90 -18.95 -12.30
N GLU A 277 18.45 -18.87 -13.55
CA GLU A 277 18.60 -17.65 -14.32
C GLU A 277 17.74 -16.54 -13.69
N THR A 278 18.25 -15.30 -13.72
CA THR A 278 17.55 -14.15 -13.13
C THR A 278 16.39 -13.72 -14.03
N THR A 279 15.26 -14.41 -13.88
CA THR A 279 14.00 -14.12 -14.58
C THR A 279 13.03 -13.37 -13.68
N ASN A 280 12.04 -12.73 -14.31
CA ASN A 280 10.99 -12.01 -13.59
C ASN A 280 10.21 -12.92 -12.60
N THR A 281 9.90 -14.16 -13.00
CA THR A 281 9.19 -15.11 -12.13
C THR A 281 10.06 -15.54 -10.93
N VAL A 282 11.36 -15.82 -11.14
CA VAL A 282 12.31 -16.15 -10.05
C VAL A 282 12.39 -15.01 -9.03
N LEU A 283 12.53 -13.77 -9.51
CA LEU A 283 12.56 -12.58 -8.64
C LEU A 283 11.26 -12.40 -7.85
N ASN A 284 10.10 -12.72 -8.44
CA ASN A 284 8.82 -12.67 -7.73
C ASN A 284 8.73 -13.75 -6.66
N ILE A 285 9.15 -14.99 -6.94
CA ILE A 285 9.18 -16.07 -5.94
C ILE A 285 10.03 -15.63 -4.76
N ILE A 286 11.25 -15.16 -4.98
CA ILE A 286 12.13 -14.73 -3.90
C ILE A 286 11.48 -13.63 -3.07
N GLY A 287 10.89 -12.63 -3.72
CA GLY A 287 10.20 -11.54 -3.02
C GLY A 287 9.05 -12.02 -2.14
N ILE A 288 8.16 -12.85 -2.69
CA ILE A 288 7.00 -13.36 -1.96
C ILE A 288 7.43 -14.33 -0.86
N SER A 289 8.46 -15.14 -1.10
CA SER A 289 9.06 -16.02 -0.11
C SER A 289 9.66 -15.25 1.06
N ILE A 290 10.39 -14.14 0.82
CA ILE A 290 10.87 -13.26 1.89
C ILE A 290 9.71 -12.67 2.69
N GLU A 291 8.68 -12.14 2.01
CA GLU A 291 7.50 -11.58 2.67
C GLU A 291 6.82 -12.62 3.57
N TRP A 292 6.57 -13.83 3.04
CA TRP A 292 5.96 -14.93 3.78
C TRP A 292 6.79 -15.33 5.00
N SER A 293 8.12 -15.46 4.86
CA SER A 293 8.98 -15.90 5.96
C SER A 293 9.17 -14.84 7.03
N ILE A 294 9.16 -13.55 6.67
CA ILE A 294 9.14 -12.45 7.65
C ILE A 294 7.83 -12.49 8.46
N ILE A 295 6.69 -12.67 7.80
CA ILE A 295 5.37 -12.76 8.48
C ILE A 295 5.33 -13.91 9.49
N ASN A 296 5.97 -15.03 9.15
CA ASN A 296 6.00 -16.25 9.99
C ASN A 296 7.24 -16.35 10.89
N GLU A 297 8.07 -15.29 10.96
CA GLU A 297 9.32 -15.26 11.73
C GLU A 297 10.26 -16.47 11.44
N ASN A 298 10.25 -16.99 10.22
CA ASN A 298 11.07 -18.14 9.82
C ASN A 298 12.50 -17.71 9.49
N ILE A 299 13.32 -17.61 10.54
CA ILE A 299 14.71 -17.13 10.48
C ILE A 299 15.59 -17.96 9.54
N ASP A 300 15.51 -19.30 9.63
CA ASP A 300 16.36 -20.20 8.84
C ASP A 300 16.13 -20.01 7.34
N PHE A 301 14.89 -19.76 6.95
CA PHE A 301 14.53 -19.54 5.57
C PHE A 301 15.01 -18.18 5.05
N VAL A 302 14.78 -17.11 5.82
CA VAL A 302 15.29 -15.77 5.46
C VAL A 302 16.80 -15.83 5.29
N LYS A 303 17.49 -16.60 6.14
CA LYS A 303 18.93 -16.87 6.02
C LYS A 303 19.27 -17.59 4.71
N LYS A 304 18.60 -18.70 4.37
CA LYS A 304 18.87 -19.43 3.12
C LYS A 304 18.74 -18.54 1.89
N ILE A 305 17.68 -17.74 1.80
CA ILE A 305 17.50 -16.78 0.70
C ILE A 305 18.62 -15.73 0.71
N SER A 306 18.99 -15.20 1.88
CA SER A 306 20.10 -14.25 2.02
C SER A 306 21.43 -14.85 1.56
N ASP A 307 21.70 -16.12 1.90
CA ASP A 307 22.91 -16.82 1.50
C ASP A 307 22.96 -17.04 -0.03
N MET A 308 21.83 -17.35 -0.68
CA MET A 308 21.75 -17.41 -2.15
C MET A 308 22.11 -16.09 -2.83
N TYR A 309 21.72 -14.95 -2.24
CA TYR A 309 22.14 -13.63 -2.71
C TYR A 309 23.64 -13.43 -2.65
N LEU A 310 24.27 -13.84 -1.54
CA LEU A 310 25.69 -13.62 -1.29
C LEU A 310 26.59 -14.57 -2.10
N GLN A 311 26.10 -15.75 -2.44
CA GLN A 311 26.85 -16.73 -3.25
C GLN A 311 26.86 -16.39 -4.75
N GLY A 312 26.11 -15.37 -5.18
CA GLY A 312 26.05 -14.95 -6.58
C GLY A 312 25.25 -15.90 -7.47
N ASP A 313 24.37 -16.71 -6.88
CA ASP A 313 23.48 -17.62 -7.60
C ASP A 313 22.32 -16.89 -8.29
N ILE A 314 22.12 -15.61 -7.95
CA ILE A 314 21.26 -14.64 -8.63
C ILE A 314 22.16 -13.48 -9.06
N ASP A 315 22.05 -13.03 -10.31
CA ASP A 315 22.83 -11.88 -10.79
C ASP A 315 22.28 -10.59 -10.15
N THR A 316 22.99 -10.11 -9.13
CA THR A 316 22.50 -9.05 -8.23
C THR A 316 22.59 -7.64 -8.82
N TYR A 317 23.21 -7.47 -10.00
CA TYR A 317 23.49 -6.15 -10.57
C TYR A 317 22.43 -5.61 -11.54
N VAL A 318 21.33 -6.33 -11.79
CA VAL A 318 20.44 -6.04 -12.93
C VAL A 318 19.03 -5.55 -12.53
N ASP A 319 18.49 -5.90 -11.35
CA ASP A 319 17.08 -5.61 -11.01
C ASP A 319 16.89 -4.85 -9.67
N CYS A 320 16.17 -3.73 -9.74
CA CYS A 320 15.88 -2.85 -8.60
C CYS A 320 15.06 -3.51 -7.47
N ARG A 321 14.32 -4.61 -7.74
CA ARG A 321 13.59 -5.38 -6.72
C ARG A 321 14.52 -5.98 -5.67
N LEU A 322 15.75 -6.30 -6.06
CA LEU A 322 16.74 -6.88 -5.15
C LEU A 322 17.10 -5.94 -4.01
N TYR A 323 17.14 -4.63 -4.25
CA TYR A 323 17.34 -3.63 -3.20
C TYR A 323 16.18 -3.60 -2.20
N VAL A 324 14.95 -3.80 -2.66
CA VAL A 324 13.79 -3.95 -1.75
C VAL A 324 13.93 -5.21 -0.91
N PHE A 325 14.30 -6.33 -1.51
CA PHE A 325 14.49 -7.60 -0.80
C PHE A 325 15.60 -7.49 0.25
N THR A 326 16.74 -6.90 -0.10
CA THR A 326 17.82 -6.63 0.85
C THR A 326 17.35 -5.72 1.99
N TYR A 327 16.64 -4.64 1.69
CA TYR A 327 16.07 -3.75 2.72
C TYR A 327 15.14 -4.52 3.67
N LEU A 328 14.24 -5.36 3.15
CA LEU A 328 13.31 -6.15 3.97
C LEU A 328 14.05 -7.13 4.89
N ILE A 329 15.07 -7.80 4.38
CA ILE A 329 15.93 -8.70 5.17
C ILE A 329 16.63 -7.93 6.29
N VAL A 330 17.31 -6.82 5.98
CA VAL A 330 18.02 -6.01 6.98
C VAL A 330 17.06 -5.53 8.07
N ASN A 331 15.91 -4.97 7.68
CA ASN A 331 14.89 -4.49 8.61
C ASN A 331 14.29 -5.61 9.49
N PHE A 332 14.21 -6.84 8.98
CA PHE A 332 13.80 -8.00 9.77
C PHE A 332 14.88 -8.37 10.79
N VAL A 333 16.13 -8.50 10.34
CA VAL A 333 17.24 -8.91 11.20
C VAL A 333 17.51 -7.91 12.33
N GLU A 334 17.37 -6.59 12.08
CA GLU A 334 17.49 -5.56 13.12
C GLU A 334 16.54 -5.77 14.31
N LYS A 335 15.35 -6.33 14.06
CA LYS A 335 14.30 -6.57 15.07
C LYS A 335 14.50 -7.87 15.85
N LEU A 336 15.41 -8.74 15.42
CA LEU A 336 15.67 -10.02 16.08
C LEU A 336 16.43 -9.82 17.39
N SER A 337 16.36 -10.83 18.27
CA SER A 337 17.23 -10.90 19.45
C SER A 337 18.70 -11.05 19.03
N GLU A 338 19.64 -10.58 19.86
CA GLU A 338 21.09 -10.71 19.59
C GLU A 338 21.53 -12.16 19.35
N LYS A 339 20.92 -13.12 20.06
CA LYS A 339 21.17 -14.55 19.84
C LYS A 339 20.79 -15.00 18.43
N ASN A 340 19.69 -14.49 17.89
CA ASN A 340 19.21 -14.84 16.55
C ASN A 340 19.97 -14.10 15.45
N LYS A 341 20.45 -12.88 15.71
CA LYS A 341 21.30 -12.13 14.77
C LYS A 341 22.60 -12.86 14.45
N GLN A 342 23.17 -13.57 15.43
CA GLN A 342 24.40 -14.37 15.24
C GLN A 342 24.25 -15.50 14.20
N ASN A 343 23.02 -15.88 13.84
CA ASN A 343 22.78 -16.91 12.83
C ASN A 343 22.97 -16.40 11.39
N PHE A 344 23.02 -15.08 11.16
CA PHE A 344 23.20 -14.48 9.84
C PHE A 344 24.67 -14.18 9.55
N ASN A 345 25.14 -14.49 8.34
CA ASN A 345 26.47 -14.06 7.90
C ASN A 345 26.50 -12.52 7.77
N PHE A 346 27.52 -11.93 8.39
CA PHE A 346 27.60 -10.52 8.82
C PHE A 346 27.49 -9.43 7.73
N MET A 347 27.51 -9.76 6.43
CA MET A 347 27.59 -8.75 5.37
C MET A 347 26.34 -7.84 5.30
N HIS A 348 25.16 -8.36 5.66
CA HIS A 348 23.91 -7.58 5.60
C HIS A 348 23.69 -6.68 6.83
N LEU A 349 24.25 -7.02 7.99
CA LEU A 349 24.01 -6.31 9.27
C LEU A 349 24.64 -4.90 9.34
N ASN A 350 25.66 -4.63 8.52
CA ASN A 350 26.38 -3.35 8.51
C ASN A 350 25.96 -2.42 7.37
N THR A 351 24.96 -2.79 6.57
CA THR A 351 24.52 -1.97 5.45
C THR A 351 23.41 -1.02 5.89
N ASP A 352 23.65 0.28 5.79
CA ASP A 352 22.64 1.30 6.09
C ASP A 352 21.40 1.11 5.20
N LYS A 353 20.23 0.91 5.81
CA LYS A 353 18.93 0.76 5.13
C LYS A 353 18.63 1.92 4.18
N VAL A 354 18.98 3.15 4.57
CA VAL A 354 18.76 4.33 3.73
C VAL A 354 19.65 4.27 2.50
N GLU A 355 20.89 3.82 2.64
CA GLU A 355 21.84 3.69 1.54
C GLU A 355 21.44 2.59 0.55
N ILE A 356 20.94 1.44 1.03
CA ILE A 356 20.36 0.39 0.16
C ILE A 356 19.28 0.99 -0.74
N LEU A 357 18.35 1.74 -0.14
CA LEU A 357 17.23 2.32 -0.85
C LEU A 357 17.67 3.41 -1.84
N ARG A 358 18.65 4.24 -1.47
CA ARG A 358 19.24 5.26 -2.38
C ARG A 358 19.90 4.62 -3.59
N LYS A 359 20.74 3.61 -3.40
CA LYS A 359 21.37 2.87 -4.52
C LYS A 359 20.33 2.20 -5.42
N GLY A 360 19.27 1.66 -4.83
CA GLY A 360 18.15 1.11 -5.60
C GLY A 360 17.48 2.18 -6.47
N ILE A 361 17.29 3.40 -5.96
CA ILE A 361 16.70 4.51 -6.71
C ILE A 361 17.63 4.97 -7.82
N GLU A 362 18.93 5.06 -7.57
CA GLU A 362 19.94 5.36 -8.61
C GLU A 362 19.93 4.31 -9.72
N ASN A 363 19.72 3.04 -9.38
CA ASN A 363 19.57 1.96 -10.34
C ASN A 363 18.25 2.04 -11.13
N ASN A 364 17.13 2.39 -10.47
CA ASN A 364 15.84 2.57 -11.13
C ASN A 364 14.97 3.64 -10.45
N GLU A 365 15.02 4.85 -11.02
CA GLU A 365 14.27 6.00 -10.51
C GLU A 365 12.74 5.88 -10.64
N THR A 366 12.24 4.88 -11.37
CA THR A 366 10.81 4.69 -11.63
C THR A 366 10.15 3.64 -10.75
N TYR A 367 10.93 2.93 -9.93
CA TYR A 367 10.40 1.87 -9.07
C TYR A 367 9.87 2.43 -7.74
N TYR A 368 8.54 2.64 -7.67
CA TYR A 368 7.89 3.38 -6.58
C TYR A 368 8.13 2.79 -5.18
N LYS A 369 8.26 1.46 -5.04
CA LYS A 369 8.41 0.80 -3.73
C LYS A 369 9.63 1.32 -2.98
N LEU A 370 10.75 1.59 -3.68
CA LEU A 370 11.96 2.13 -3.07
C LEU A 370 11.72 3.49 -2.43
N TYR A 371 10.97 4.36 -3.09
CA TYR A 371 10.58 5.66 -2.54
C TYR A 371 9.63 5.53 -1.35
N VAL A 372 8.70 4.57 -1.38
CA VAL A 372 7.82 4.30 -0.23
C VAL A 372 8.64 3.87 1.00
N TYR A 373 9.55 2.92 0.84
CA TYR A 373 10.43 2.50 1.95
C TYR A 373 11.37 3.62 2.39
N LEU A 374 11.93 4.40 1.46
CA LEU A 374 12.82 5.51 1.80
C LEU A 374 12.08 6.62 2.58
N GLY A 375 10.86 6.95 2.18
CA GLY A 375 9.99 7.84 2.94
C GLY A 375 9.65 7.26 4.32
N GLY A 376 9.54 5.94 4.43
CA GLY A 376 9.34 5.22 5.69
C GLY A 376 10.47 5.41 6.68
N GLU A 377 11.71 5.27 6.23
CA GLU A 377 12.93 5.43 7.04
C GLU A 377 13.23 6.89 7.35
N THR A 378 13.11 7.79 6.37
CA THR A 378 13.47 9.21 6.51
C THR A 378 12.36 10.07 7.10
N LYS A 379 11.11 9.59 7.07
CA LYS A 379 9.89 10.37 7.35
C LYS A 379 9.73 11.61 6.47
N ASP A 380 10.44 11.70 5.34
CA ASP A 380 10.35 12.83 4.42
C ASP A 380 9.14 12.69 3.48
N ILE A 381 8.20 13.63 3.63
CA ILE A 381 6.98 13.75 2.82
C ILE A 381 7.30 13.94 1.33
N SER A 382 8.42 14.58 1.00
CA SER A 382 8.81 14.82 -0.40
C SER A 382 9.05 13.52 -1.17
N VAL A 383 9.55 12.48 -0.48
CA VAL A 383 9.84 11.16 -1.06
C VAL A 383 8.53 10.42 -1.40
N TYR A 384 7.52 10.47 -0.53
CA TYR A 384 6.20 9.89 -0.82
C TYR A 384 5.49 10.61 -1.97
N LYS A 385 5.64 11.93 -2.08
CA LYS A 385 5.12 12.69 -3.24
C LYS A 385 5.76 12.23 -4.54
N LYS A 386 7.08 11.99 -4.53
CA LYS A 386 7.79 11.41 -5.67
C LYS A 386 7.29 10.00 -6.01
N ALA A 387 6.98 9.17 -5.00
CA ALA A 387 6.35 7.86 -5.22
C ALA A 387 4.99 7.97 -5.94
N LEU A 388 4.15 8.95 -5.57
CA LEU A 388 2.90 9.23 -6.29
C LEU A 388 3.13 9.65 -7.73
N ASP A 389 4.18 10.42 -7.99
CA ASP A 389 4.50 10.86 -9.35
C ASP A 389 4.89 9.71 -10.27
N ILE A 390 5.52 8.66 -9.74
CA ILE A 390 6.03 7.55 -10.55
C ILE A 390 5.15 6.30 -10.53
N CYS A 391 4.17 6.22 -9.63
CA CYS A 391 3.22 5.11 -9.62
C CYS A 391 2.44 5.00 -10.93
N ILE A 392 2.17 3.77 -11.33
CA ILE A 392 1.60 3.43 -12.63
C ILE A 392 0.24 2.75 -12.54
N THR A 393 -0.06 2.08 -11.42
CA THR A 393 -1.38 1.48 -11.19
C THR A 393 -2.20 2.27 -10.18
N LYS A 394 -3.53 2.11 -10.26
CA LYS A 394 -4.43 2.72 -9.29
C LYS A 394 -4.21 2.18 -7.88
N ASN A 395 -3.88 0.90 -7.75
CA ASN A 395 -3.62 0.27 -6.44
C ASN A 395 -2.35 0.81 -5.79
N GLU A 396 -1.28 1.00 -6.57
CA GLU A 396 -0.07 1.67 -6.08
C GLU A 396 -0.38 3.09 -5.59
N PHE A 397 -1.10 3.88 -6.40
CA PHE A 397 -1.52 5.23 -6.02
C PHE A 397 -2.30 5.24 -4.72
N ILE A 398 -3.30 4.37 -4.59
CA ILE A 398 -4.13 4.23 -3.39
C ILE A 398 -3.25 3.93 -2.17
N ASN A 399 -2.31 2.97 -2.28
CA ASN A 399 -1.44 2.58 -1.17
C ASN A 399 -0.48 3.72 -0.78
N ILE A 400 0.15 4.38 -1.74
CA ILE A 400 1.04 5.52 -1.46
C ILE A 400 0.24 6.67 -0.84
N MET A 401 -0.96 6.98 -1.36
CA MET A 401 -1.83 8.02 -0.81
C MET A 401 -2.19 7.75 0.65
N ARG A 402 -2.52 6.50 1.00
CA ARG A 402 -2.79 6.12 2.39
C ARG A 402 -1.59 6.45 3.29
N ILE A 403 -0.40 6.00 2.89
CA ILE A 403 0.83 6.21 3.67
C ILE A 403 1.15 7.71 3.78
N LEU A 404 1.06 8.44 2.67
CA LEU A 404 1.31 9.88 2.62
C LEU A 404 0.36 10.65 3.54
N LEU A 405 -0.94 10.40 3.45
CA LEU A 405 -1.96 11.12 4.25
C LEU A 405 -1.77 10.85 5.74
N VAL A 406 -1.55 9.59 6.12
CA VAL A 406 -1.27 9.21 7.50
C VAL A 406 0.00 9.93 7.99
N THR A 407 1.09 9.83 7.24
CA THR A 407 2.39 10.39 7.62
C THR A 407 2.34 11.92 7.71
N GLU A 408 1.74 12.59 6.73
CA GLU A 408 1.60 14.05 6.72
C GLU A 408 0.76 14.54 7.89
N THR A 409 -0.36 13.86 8.18
CA THR A 409 -1.24 14.21 9.30
C THR A 409 -0.56 13.96 10.65
N GLN A 410 0.11 12.82 10.81
CA GLN A 410 0.91 12.53 12.01
C GLN A 410 2.01 13.56 12.20
N ASN A 411 2.74 13.93 11.14
CA ASN A 411 3.79 14.95 11.21
C ASN A 411 3.21 16.32 11.62
N LYS A 412 2.05 16.73 11.09
CA LYS A 412 1.37 17.97 11.50
C LYS A 412 1.01 17.94 12.99
N ILE A 413 0.50 16.82 13.49
CA ILE A 413 0.16 16.64 14.90
C ILE A 413 1.42 16.68 15.78
N LEU A 414 2.46 15.93 15.43
CA LEU A 414 3.68 15.79 16.22
C LEU A 414 4.59 17.03 16.17
N GLN A 415 4.65 17.76 15.06
CA GLN A 415 5.45 18.99 14.96
C GLN A 415 4.91 20.10 15.86
N SER A 416 3.62 20.06 16.23
CA SER A 416 3.06 20.98 17.23
C SER A 416 3.55 20.69 18.67
N ASN A 417 4.19 19.54 18.92
CA ASN A 417 4.74 19.15 20.23
C ASN A 417 6.20 19.58 20.46
N LYS A 418 6.84 20.23 19.48
CA LYS A 418 8.14 20.90 19.63
C LYS A 418 7.90 22.39 19.79
#